data_AF-A0A7L0FZ30-F1
#
_entry.id   AF-A0A7L0FZ30-F1
#
_cell.length_a   1.000
_cell.length_b   1.000
_cell.length_c   1.000
_cell.angle_alpha   90.00
_cell.angle_beta   90.00
_cell.angle_gamma   90.00
#
_symmetry.space_group_name_H-M   'P 1'
#
loop_
_entity.id
_entity.type
_entity.pdbx_description
1 polymer ?
#
loop_
_entity_poly.entity_id
_entity_poly.type
_entity_poly.pdbx_seq_one_letter_code
_entity_poly.pdbx_strand_id
1 'polypeptide(L)'
;QKLEQLNQYPDFNNYLIFVLTKLKSEDEPTRSLSGLILKNNVKAHFHNFPNGVTDFIKSECLNNIGDSSPLIRATVGILITTIASKGELQNWPELLPKLCSLLDSEDYNTCEGAFGALQKICEDSAEILDSDVLDRPLNIMIPKFLQFFKHSSPKIRSHAVACVNQFIISRTQALMLHIDSFIENLFALAGDEEPEVRKNVCRALVMLLEVRMDRLLPHMISIVEYMLQRTQDQDENVALEACEFWLTLAEQPICKDVLCRHLTKLIPVLVNGMKYSEIDIILLKGDVEEDEAIPDSEQDIRPRFHRSRTVAQQHEEDGIEDDDDDDDELDDDDTISDWNLRKCSAAALDVLANVFRDELLPHILPLLKELLFHPEWVVKESGILVLGAIAEGCMQGMIPYLPELIPHLIQCLSDKKALVRSITCWTLSRYAHWVVSQPPDTYLKPLMTELLKRILDSNKRVQEAACSAFATLEEEACTELVPYLAYILDTLVFAFSKYQHKNLLILYDAIGTLADSVGHHLNKPEYIQMLMPPLIQKWNMLKDEDKDLFPLLE
;
A
#
# COMPACT_ATOMS: atom_id res chain seq x y z
N GLN A 1 22.96 -30.01 0.92
CA GLN A 1 23.96 -31.11 0.93
C GLN A 1 23.63 -32.27 -0.02
N LYS A 2 22.80 -33.28 0.29
CA LYS A 2 22.56 -34.40 -0.68
C LYS A 2 21.80 -33.98 -1.94
N LEU A 3 20.75 -33.17 -1.81
CA LEU A 3 20.01 -32.62 -2.96
C LEU A 3 20.91 -31.76 -3.86
N GLU A 4 21.79 -30.99 -3.25
CA GLU A 4 22.75 -30.11 -3.93
C GLU A 4 23.77 -30.89 -4.77
N GLN A 5 24.17 -32.08 -4.32
CA GLN A 5 25.00 -33.00 -5.11
C GLN A 5 24.22 -33.61 -6.28
N LEU A 6 22.94 -33.94 -6.09
CA LEU A 6 22.09 -34.52 -7.13
C LEU A 6 21.69 -33.49 -8.21
N ASN A 7 21.59 -32.21 -7.85
CA ASN A 7 21.30 -31.11 -8.77
C ASN A 7 22.38 -30.93 -9.86
N GLN A 8 23.57 -31.52 -9.69
CA GLN A 8 24.63 -31.51 -10.69
C GLN A 8 24.37 -32.49 -11.85
N TYR A 9 23.42 -33.43 -11.69
CA TYR A 9 23.09 -34.43 -12.70
C TYR A 9 21.80 -34.06 -13.44
N PRO A 10 21.84 -33.80 -14.78
CA PRO A 10 20.65 -33.43 -15.54
C PRO A 10 19.48 -34.41 -15.43
N ASP A 11 19.77 -35.71 -15.36
CA ASP A 11 18.78 -36.79 -15.22
C ASP A 11 18.00 -36.73 -13.90
N PHE A 12 18.54 -36.10 -12.85
CA PHE A 12 17.83 -35.93 -11.59
C PHE A 12 16.51 -35.15 -11.79
N ASN A 13 16.52 -34.16 -12.68
CA ASN A 13 15.34 -33.37 -13.00
C ASN A 13 14.25 -34.19 -13.72
N ASN A 14 14.64 -35.22 -14.50
CA ASN A 14 13.69 -36.16 -15.10
C ASN A 14 12.97 -37.00 -14.02
N TYR A 15 13.69 -37.41 -12.97
CA TYR A 15 13.08 -38.11 -11.84
C TYR A 15 12.12 -37.21 -11.06
N LEU A 16 12.49 -35.94 -10.84
CA LEU A 16 11.63 -35.01 -10.12
C LEU A 16 10.29 -34.79 -10.85
N ILE A 17 10.32 -34.53 -12.17
CA ILE A 17 9.08 -34.37 -12.94
C ILE A 17 8.29 -35.69 -13.00
N PHE A 18 8.96 -36.83 -13.10
CA PHE A 18 8.29 -38.14 -13.09
C PHE A 18 7.56 -38.41 -11.76
N VAL A 19 8.18 -38.08 -10.62
CA VAL A 19 7.55 -38.22 -9.31
C VAL A 19 6.32 -37.30 -9.22
N LEU A 20 6.43 -36.06 -9.68
CA LEU A 20 5.29 -35.13 -9.69
C LEU A 20 4.13 -35.65 -10.56
N THR A 21 4.39 -36.05 -11.81
CA THR A 21 3.34 -36.29 -12.81
C THR A 21 2.90 -37.74 -12.91
N LYS A 22 3.80 -38.72 -12.79
CA LYS A 22 3.50 -40.13 -13.10
C LYS A 22 3.37 -41.04 -11.88
N LEU A 23 4.07 -40.73 -10.79
CA LEU A 23 4.10 -41.60 -9.60
C LEU A 23 2.86 -41.40 -8.72
N LYS A 24 1.67 -41.74 -9.24
CA LYS A 24 0.38 -41.58 -8.54
C LYS A 24 0.22 -42.49 -7.30
N SER A 25 1.18 -43.37 -7.03
CA SER A 25 1.23 -44.20 -5.82
C SER A 25 1.70 -43.43 -4.58
N GLU A 26 2.43 -42.33 -4.77
CA GLU A 26 2.89 -41.46 -3.68
C GLU A 26 1.86 -40.40 -3.31
N ASP A 27 1.96 -39.88 -2.09
CA ASP A 27 1.07 -38.84 -1.61
C ASP A 27 1.27 -37.48 -2.30
N GLU A 28 0.23 -36.63 -2.25
CA GLU A 28 0.24 -35.33 -2.91
C GLU A 28 1.35 -34.39 -2.40
N PRO A 29 1.62 -34.28 -1.08
CA PRO A 29 2.72 -33.46 -0.58
C PRO A 29 4.10 -33.90 -1.11
N THR A 30 4.37 -35.20 -1.20
CA THR A 30 5.65 -35.72 -1.72
C THR A 30 5.80 -35.41 -3.20
N ARG A 31 4.74 -35.64 -3.98
CA ARG A 31 4.70 -35.30 -5.41
C ARG A 31 4.91 -33.80 -5.63
N SER A 32 4.20 -32.97 -4.87
CA SER A 32 4.32 -31.50 -4.92
C SER A 32 5.70 -31.00 -4.53
N LEU A 33 6.28 -31.53 -3.44
CA LEU A 33 7.64 -31.20 -3.01
C LEU A 33 8.67 -31.50 -4.09
N SER A 34 8.51 -32.63 -4.79
CA SER A 34 9.37 -32.98 -5.93
C SER A 34 9.32 -31.91 -7.03
N GLY A 35 8.11 -31.44 -7.38
CA GLY A 35 7.92 -30.34 -8.32
C GLY A 35 8.50 -29.01 -7.84
N LEU A 36 8.41 -28.69 -6.54
CA LEU A 36 8.99 -27.46 -5.98
C LEU A 36 10.53 -27.49 -5.95
N ILE A 37 11.14 -28.66 -5.71
CA ILE A 37 12.60 -28.84 -5.87
C ILE A 37 12.98 -28.62 -7.34
N LEU A 38 12.23 -29.21 -8.27
CA LEU A 38 12.45 -29.00 -9.70
C LEU A 38 12.33 -27.52 -10.09
N LYS A 39 11.33 -26.81 -9.55
CA LYS A 39 11.15 -25.37 -9.77
C LYS A 39 12.39 -24.58 -9.33
N ASN A 40 12.95 -24.89 -8.16
CA ASN A 40 14.17 -24.23 -7.68
C ASN A 40 15.37 -24.53 -8.60
N ASN A 41 15.47 -25.76 -9.10
CA ASN A 41 16.52 -26.15 -10.04
C ASN A 41 16.39 -25.41 -11.38
N VAL A 42 15.18 -25.30 -11.93
CA VAL A 42 14.88 -24.47 -13.11
C VAL A 42 15.30 -23.03 -12.82
N LYS A 43 14.90 -22.46 -11.67
CA LYS A 43 15.23 -21.06 -11.34
C LYS A 43 16.75 -20.78 -11.31
N ALA A 44 17.55 -21.74 -10.82
CA ALA A 44 18.98 -21.57 -10.64
C ALA A 44 19.83 -21.99 -11.86
N HIS A 45 19.39 -23.01 -12.61
CA HIS A 45 20.26 -23.75 -13.54
C HIS A 45 19.61 -24.05 -14.90
N PHE A 46 18.51 -23.39 -15.27
CA PHE A 46 17.78 -23.71 -16.51
C PHE A 46 18.65 -23.77 -17.78
N HIS A 47 19.56 -22.82 -17.97
CA HIS A 47 20.44 -22.78 -19.15
C HIS A 47 21.42 -23.96 -19.25
N ASN A 48 21.64 -24.68 -18.15
CA ASN A 48 22.49 -25.87 -18.12
C ASN A 48 21.72 -27.16 -18.46
N PHE A 49 20.40 -27.09 -18.63
CA PHE A 49 19.58 -28.26 -18.88
C PHE A 49 19.75 -28.72 -20.34
N PRO A 50 20.01 -30.01 -20.59
CA PRO A 50 19.98 -30.57 -21.94
C PRO A 50 18.57 -30.43 -22.54
N ASN A 51 18.49 -30.14 -23.84
CA ASN A 51 17.20 -29.97 -24.54
C ASN A 51 16.24 -31.14 -24.33
N GLY A 52 16.73 -32.38 -24.36
CA GLY A 52 15.88 -33.56 -24.12
C GLY A 52 15.25 -33.62 -22.72
N VAL A 53 15.93 -33.12 -21.69
CA VAL A 53 15.39 -33.00 -20.32
C VAL A 53 14.34 -31.89 -20.28
N THR A 54 14.66 -30.74 -20.88
CA THR A 54 13.76 -29.59 -20.95
C THR A 54 12.46 -29.94 -21.69
N ASP A 55 12.54 -30.59 -22.84
CA ASP A 55 11.38 -30.98 -23.65
C ASP A 55 10.52 -32.02 -22.93
N PHE A 56 11.16 -32.95 -22.22
CA PHE A 56 10.44 -33.91 -21.38
C PHE A 56 9.67 -33.21 -20.26
N ILE A 57 10.31 -32.29 -19.53
CA ILE A 57 9.65 -31.53 -18.46
C ILE A 57 8.50 -30.69 -19.03
N LYS A 58 8.73 -29.96 -20.13
CA LYS A 58 7.72 -29.15 -20.82
C LYS A 58 6.49 -29.99 -21.21
N SER A 59 6.71 -31.14 -21.84
CA SER A 59 5.66 -32.07 -22.26
C SER A 59 4.87 -32.63 -21.07
N GLU A 60 5.57 -33.09 -20.03
CA GLU A 60 4.93 -33.66 -18.84
C GLU A 60 4.10 -32.62 -18.08
N CYS A 61 4.56 -31.36 -18.00
CA CYS A 61 3.78 -30.30 -17.39
C CYS A 61 2.48 -30.03 -18.17
N LEU A 62 2.57 -29.87 -19.49
CA LEU A 62 1.39 -29.60 -20.32
C LEU A 62 0.37 -30.73 -20.31
N ASN A 63 0.83 -31.99 -20.24
CA ASN A 63 -0.06 -33.16 -20.17
C ASN A 63 -0.73 -33.35 -18.80
N ASN A 64 -0.20 -32.74 -17.73
CA ASN A 64 -0.70 -32.90 -16.35
C ASN A 64 -1.22 -31.58 -15.76
N ILE A 65 -1.45 -30.57 -16.59
CA ILE A 65 -2.00 -29.28 -16.15
C ILE A 65 -3.40 -29.42 -15.54
N GLY A 66 -4.14 -30.45 -15.93
CA GLY A 66 -5.47 -30.81 -15.42
C GLY A 66 -5.50 -31.94 -14.39
N ASP A 67 -4.42 -32.15 -13.61
CA ASP A 67 -4.42 -33.16 -12.53
C ASP A 67 -5.62 -32.96 -11.58
N SER A 68 -6.18 -34.04 -11.03
CA SER A 68 -7.35 -33.94 -10.15
C SER A 68 -7.04 -33.23 -8.83
N SER A 69 -5.80 -33.30 -8.34
CA SER A 69 -5.37 -32.61 -7.12
C SER A 69 -5.08 -31.13 -7.40
N PRO A 70 -5.75 -30.19 -6.70
CA PRO A 70 -5.46 -28.76 -6.83
C PRO A 70 -4.01 -28.42 -6.48
N LEU A 71 -3.42 -29.11 -5.50
CA LEU A 71 -2.03 -28.91 -5.10
C LEU A 71 -1.07 -29.26 -6.25
N ILE A 72 -1.32 -30.39 -6.92
CA ILE A 72 -0.49 -30.81 -8.06
C ILE A 72 -0.68 -29.86 -9.25
N ARG A 73 -1.92 -29.45 -9.57
CA ARG A 73 -2.15 -28.45 -10.63
C ARG A 73 -1.41 -27.15 -10.36
N ALA A 74 -1.48 -26.65 -9.12
CA ALA A 74 -0.75 -25.46 -8.73
C ALA A 74 0.77 -25.63 -8.90
N THR A 75 1.35 -26.76 -8.46
CA THR A 75 2.78 -27.04 -8.66
C THR A 75 3.16 -27.13 -10.14
N VAL A 76 2.35 -27.79 -10.97
CA VAL A 76 2.58 -27.88 -12.42
C VAL A 76 2.48 -26.50 -13.07
N GLY A 77 1.48 -25.70 -12.72
CA GLY A 77 1.33 -24.33 -13.20
C GLY A 77 2.54 -23.46 -12.84
N ILE A 78 3.01 -23.53 -11.60
CA ILE A 78 4.23 -22.84 -11.13
C ILE A 78 5.47 -23.28 -11.94
N LEU A 79 5.59 -24.57 -12.27
CA LEU A 79 6.69 -25.05 -13.11
C LEU A 79 6.63 -24.47 -14.52
N ILE A 80 5.45 -24.47 -15.15
CA ILE A 80 5.24 -23.89 -16.48
C ILE A 80 5.65 -22.41 -16.47
N THR A 81 5.17 -21.64 -15.51
CA THR A 81 5.44 -20.20 -15.43
C THR A 81 6.90 -19.91 -15.11
N THR A 82 7.53 -20.72 -14.25
CA THR A 82 8.97 -20.60 -13.96
C THR A 82 9.82 -20.92 -15.19
N ILE A 83 9.46 -21.95 -15.96
CA ILE A 83 10.15 -22.30 -17.22
C ILE A 83 9.95 -21.20 -18.26
N ALA A 84 8.73 -20.66 -18.39
CA ALA A 84 8.43 -19.56 -19.31
C ALA A 84 9.24 -18.28 -18.98
N SER A 85 9.32 -17.93 -17.69
CA SER A 85 10.06 -16.77 -17.21
C SER A 85 11.59 -16.93 -17.37
N LYS A 86 12.16 -18.08 -16.95
CA LYS A 86 13.62 -18.30 -17.00
C LYS A 86 14.15 -18.75 -18.34
N GLY A 87 13.33 -19.44 -19.11
CA GLY A 87 13.66 -19.91 -20.43
C GLY A 87 13.39 -18.90 -21.53
N GLU A 88 12.77 -17.77 -21.21
CA GLU A 88 12.20 -16.81 -22.15
C GLU A 88 11.07 -17.43 -22.99
N LEU A 89 9.96 -16.71 -23.10
CA LEU A 89 8.74 -17.23 -23.75
C LEU A 89 8.95 -17.57 -25.23
N GLN A 90 9.85 -16.85 -25.91
CA GLN A 90 10.28 -17.08 -27.29
C GLN A 90 10.91 -18.46 -27.54
N ASN A 91 11.53 -19.06 -26.51
CA ASN A 91 12.15 -20.38 -26.59
C ASN A 91 11.15 -21.51 -26.30
N TRP A 92 9.87 -21.20 -26.12
CA TRP A 92 8.78 -22.16 -26.02
C TRP A 92 7.56 -21.72 -26.86
N PRO A 93 7.70 -21.66 -28.20
CA PRO A 93 6.68 -21.09 -29.09
C PRO A 93 5.33 -21.84 -29.05
N GLU A 94 5.35 -23.13 -28.72
CA GLU A 94 4.14 -23.95 -28.63
C GLU A 94 3.33 -23.72 -27.33
N LEU A 95 3.89 -23.03 -26.33
CA LEU A 95 3.27 -22.89 -25.02
C LEU A 95 1.92 -22.16 -25.08
N LEU A 96 1.91 -20.92 -25.57
CA LEU A 96 0.70 -20.10 -25.60
C LEU A 96 -0.40 -20.70 -26.50
N PRO A 97 -0.10 -21.18 -27.72
CA PRO A 97 -1.09 -21.86 -28.55
C PRO A 97 -1.65 -23.11 -27.87
N LYS A 98 -0.80 -23.91 -27.20
CA LYS A 98 -1.25 -25.11 -26.51
C LYS A 98 -2.13 -24.78 -25.31
N LEU A 99 -1.72 -23.84 -24.45
CA LEU A 99 -2.53 -23.39 -23.32
C LEU A 99 -3.88 -22.84 -23.78
N CYS A 100 -3.90 -22.01 -24.83
CA CYS A 100 -5.14 -21.52 -25.42
C CYS A 100 -6.03 -22.66 -25.92
N SER A 101 -5.47 -23.71 -26.55
CA SER A 101 -6.27 -24.87 -26.98
C SER A 101 -6.84 -25.68 -25.80
N LEU A 102 -6.12 -25.73 -24.68
CA LEU A 102 -6.54 -26.45 -23.48
C LEU A 102 -7.71 -25.76 -22.76
N LEU A 103 -7.93 -24.46 -23.00
CA LEU A 103 -9.12 -23.76 -22.52
C LEU A 103 -10.41 -24.31 -23.14
N ASP A 104 -10.36 -24.90 -24.33
CA ASP A 104 -11.51 -25.50 -25.01
C ASP A 104 -11.78 -26.96 -24.57
N SER A 105 -11.01 -27.47 -23.60
CA SER A 105 -11.18 -28.82 -23.06
C SER A 105 -12.51 -28.96 -22.35
N GLU A 106 -13.18 -30.11 -22.54
CA GLU A 106 -14.38 -30.47 -21.77
C GLU A 106 -14.04 -30.77 -20.29
N ASP A 107 -12.78 -31.09 -19.98
CA ASP A 107 -12.35 -31.30 -18.60
C ASP A 107 -12.11 -29.96 -17.89
N TYR A 108 -12.92 -29.73 -16.85
CA TYR A 108 -12.85 -28.55 -16.00
C TYR A 108 -11.45 -28.31 -15.43
N ASN A 109 -10.77 -29.35 -14.94
CA ASN A 109 -9.47 -29.22 -14.29
C ASN A 109 -8.39 -28.78 -15.29
N THR A 110 -8.44 -29.30 -16.51
CA THR A 110 -7.56 -28.91 -17.62
C THR A 110 -7.76 -27.45 -18.00
N CYS A 111 -9.02 -27.02 -18.15
CA CYS A 111 -9.36 -25.62 -18.45
C CYS A 111 -8.89 -24.68 -17.33
N GLU A 112 -9.20 -25.01 -16.07
CA GLU A 112 -8.80 -24.21 -14.90
C GLU A 112 -7.28 -24.13 -14.72
N GLY A 113 -6.56 -25.25 -14.84
CA GLY A 113 -5.11 -25.26 -14.76
C GLY A 113 -4.44 -24.47 -15.88
N ALA A 114 -4.97 -24.54 -17.11
CA ALA A 114 -4.48 -23.75 -18.23
C ALA A 114 -4.72 -22.25 -18.01
N PHE A 115 -5.88 -21.85 -17.48
CA PHE A 115 -6.16 -20.46 -17.11
C PHE A 115 -5.23 -19.96 -15.99
N GLY A 116 -4.99 -20.76 -14.96
CA GLY A 116 -4.06 -20.40 -13.89
C GLY A 116 -2.63 -20.16 -14.39
N ALA A 117 -2.15 -20.99 -15.33
CA ALA A 117 -0.85 -20.77 -15.97
C ALA A 117 -0.85 -19.52 -16.86
N LEU A 118 -1.90 -19.31 -17.65
CA LEU A 118 -2.02 -18.12 -18.52
C LEU A 118 -2.10 -16.83 -17.72
N GLN A 119 -2.84 -16.79 -16.61
CA GLN A 119 -2.92 -15.62 -15.74
C GLN A 119 -1.54 -15.22 -15.25
N LYS A 120 -0.78 -16.16 -14.71
CA LYS A 120 0.57 -15.86 -14.20
C LYS A 120 1.53 -15.44 -15.31
N ILE A 121 1.42 -16.03 -16.52
CA ILE A 121 2.19 -15.57 -17.68
C ILE A 121 1.80 -14.14 -18.08
N CYS A 122 0.52 -13.78 -18.01
CA CYS A 122 0.06 -12.42 -18.29
C CYS A 122 0.61 -11.43 -17.24
N GLU A 123 0.62 -11.79 -15.97
CA GLU A 123 1.19 -10.97 -14.88
C GLU A 123 2.71 -10.78 -15.03
N ASP A 124 3.45 -11.86 -15.30
CA ASP A 124 4.92 -11.85 -15.28
C ASP A 124 5.54 -11.41 -16.61
N SER A 125 4.76 -11.36 -17.70
CA SER A 125 5.29 -11.16 -19.07
C SER A 125 4.37 -10.33 -19.97
N ALA A 126 3.58 -9.42 -19.39
CA ALA A 126 2.64 -8.56 -20.12
C ALA A 126 3.27 -7.86 -21.32
N GLU A 127 4.44 -7.25 -21.13
CA GLU A 127 5.16 -6.50 -22.17
C GLU A 127 5.57 -7.37 -23.37
N ILE A 128 6.06 -8.59 -23.10
CA ILE A 128 6.52 -9.51 -24.14
C ILE A 128 5.33 -10.01 -24.97
N LEU A 129 4.17 -10.19 -24.35
CA LEU A 129 2.96 -10.65 -25.02
C LEU A 129 2.41 -9.62 -26.02
N ASP A 130 2.66 -8.33 -25.83
CA ASP A 130 2.29 -7.26 -26.77
C ASP A 130 3.37 -7.01 -27.84
N SER A 131 4.52 -7.67 -27.73
CA SER A 131 5.65 -7.47 -28.64
C SER A 131 5.52 -8.23 -29.96
N ASP A 132 6.16 -7.71 -31.01
CA ASP A 132 6.27 -8.36 -32.31
C ASP A 132 7.11 -9.65 -32.27
N VAL A 133 7.90 -9.86 -31.19
CA VAL A 133 8.81 -11.02 -31.05
C VAL A 133 8.05 -12.35 -31.03
N LEU A 134 6.84 -12.35 -30.48
CA LEU A 134 5.97 -13.53 -30.40
C LEU A 134 4.85 -13.54 -31.44
N ASP A 135 4.92 -12.67 -32.46
CA ASP A 135 3.86 -12.50 -33.46
C ASP A 135 2.52 -12.06 -32.86
N ARG A 136 2.58 -11.15 -31.87
CA ARG A 136 1.42 -10.52 -31.19
C ARG A 136 0.34 -11.53 -30.74
N PRO A 137 0.66 -12.45 -29.82
CA PRO A 137 -0.25 -13.50 -29.37
C PRO A 137 -1.55 -12.95 -28.73
N LEU A 138 -1.52 -11.73 -28.19
CA LEU A 138 -2.68 -11.07 -27.59
C LEU A 138 -3.86 -10.85 -28.55
N ASN A 139 -3.59 -10.74 -29.85
CA ASN A 139 -4.65 -10.66 -30.88
C ASN A 139 -5.58 -11.88 -30.88
N ILE A 140 -5.09 -13.03 -30.41
CA ILE A 140 -5.88 -14.28 -30.31
C ILE A 140 -6.35 -14.49 -28.87
N MET A 141 -5.48 -14.22 -27.90
CA MET A 141 -5.74 -14.51 -26.49
C MET A 141 -6.86 -13.63 -25.91
N ILE A 142 -6.85 -12.32 -26.17
CA ILE A 142 -7.83 -11.40 -25.57
C ILE A 142 -9.26 -11.72 -26.02
N PRO A 143 -9.58 -11.85 -27.33
CA PRO A 143 -10.92 -12.23 -27.75
C PRO A 143 -11.36 -13.59 -27.18
N LYS A 144 -10.41 -14.50 -26.98
CA LYS A 144 -10.69 -15.80 -26.37
C LYS A 144 -11.05 -15.66 -24.90
N PHE A 145 -10.28 -14.90 -24.11
CA PHE A 145 -10.58 -14.66 -22.69
C PHE A 145 -11.96 -14.05 -22.49
N LEU A 146 -12.34 -13.07 -23.32
CA LEU A 146 -13.67 -12.44 -23.24
C LEU A 146 -14.84 -13.43 -23.37
N GLN A 147 -14.66 -14.54 -24.10
CA GLN A 147 -15.70 -15.57 -24.22
C GLN A 147 -15.95 -16.30 -22.88
N PHE A 148 -14.92 -16.41 -22.04
CA PHE A 148 -14.99 -17.09 -20.74
C PHE A 148 -15.58 -16.22 -19.63
N PHE A 149 -15.87 -14.95 -19.88
CA PHE A 149 -16.58 -14.10 -18.92
C PHE A 149 -17.99 -14.64 -18.65
N LYS A 150 -18.59 -15.36 -19.60
CA LYS A 150 -19.92 -15.98 -19.44
C LYS A 150 -19.86 -17.44 -18.99
N HIS A 151 -18.68 -17.92 -18.59
CA HIS A 151 -18.50 -19.30 -18.19
C HIS A 151 -19.29 -19.64 -16.92
N SER A 152 -19.77 -20.87 -16.79
CA SER A 152 -20.60 -21.30 -15.65
C SER A 152 -19.83 -21.30 -14.32
N SER A 153 -18.55 -21.66 -14.35
CA SER A 153 -17.68 -21.63 -13.17
C SER A 153 -17.18 -20.21 -12.84
N PRO A 154 -17.41 -19.70 -11.61
CA PRO A 154 -16.93 -18.39 -11.18
C PRO A 154 -15.41 -18.28 -11.19
N LYS A 155 -14.70 -19.38 -10.90
CA LYS A 155 -13.23 -19.37 -10.90
C LYS A 155 -12.64 -19.10 -12.29
N ILE A 156 -13.25 -19.67 -13.33
CA ILE A 156 -12.85 -19.43 -14.73
C ILE A 156 -13.19 -17.99 -15.15
N ARG A 157 -14.34 -17.46 -14.71
CA ARG A 157 -14.68 -16.05 -14.95
C ARG A 157 -13.64 -15.13 -14.31
N SER A 158 -13.27 -15.38 -13.06
CA SER A 158 -12.24 -14.63 -12.33
C SER A 158 -10.89 -14.65 -13.08
N HIS A 159 -10.40 -15.83 -13.48
CA HIS A 159 -9.17 -15.94 -14.28
C HIS A 159 -9.27 -15.16 -15.60
N ALA A 160 -10.40 -15.24 -16.30
CA ALA A 160 -10.59 -14.53 -17.56
C ALA A 160 -10.51 -13.01 -17.39
N VAL A 161 -11.16 -12.45 -16.37
CA VAL A 161 -11.07 -11.00 -16.07
C VAL A 161 -9.65 -10.63 -15.63
N ALA A 162 -9.04 -11.40 -14.73
CA ALA A 162 -7.69 -11.16 -14.22
C ALA A 162 -6.63 -11.16 -15.33
N CYS A 163 -6.74 -12.05 -16.33
CA CYS A 163 -5.87 -12.05 -17.50
C CYS A 163 -6.01 -10.77 -18.32
N VAL A 164 -7.24 -10.33 -18.62
CA VAL A 164 -7.48 -9.13 -19.43
C VAL A 164 -7.03 -7.86 -18.69
N ASN A 165 -7.19 -7.82 -17.38
CA ASN A 165 -6.80 -6.72 -16.51
C ASN A 165 -5.32 -6.32 -16.67
N GLN A 166 -4.42 -7.27 -16.94
CA GLN A 166 -2.98 -7.01 -17.12
C GLN A 166 -2.66 -6.10 -18.31
N PHE A 167 -3.61 -5.92 -19.24
CA PHE A 167 -3.38 -5.21 -20.50
C PHE A 167 -4.16 -3.89 -20.61
N ILE A 168 -4.85 -3.46 -19.53
CA ILE A 168 -5.65 -2.23 -19.53
C ILE A 168 -4.75 -1.00 -19.52
N ILE A 169 -3.88 -0.87 -18.51
CA ILE A 169 -3.00 0.30 -18.32
C ILE A 169 -2.04 0.48 -19.50
N SER A 170 -1.49 -0.62 -20.03
CA SER A 170 -0.59 -0.62 -21.19
C SER A 170 -1.26 -0.23 -22.50
N ARG A 171 -2.60 -0.07 -22.51
CA ARG A 171 -3.41 0.29 -23.69
C ARG A 171 -3.15 -0.62 -24.90
N THR A 172 -2.94 -1.91 -24.64
CA THR A 172 -2.58 -2.88 -25.68
C THR A 172 -3.59 -2.87 -26.82
N GLN A 173 -3.10 -2.80 -28.06
CA GLN A 173 -3.91 -2.63 -29.25
C GLN A 173 -5.00 -3.69 -29.38
N ALA A 174 -4.69 -4.95 -29.04
CA ALA A 174 -5.65 -6.05 -29.08
C ALA A 174 -6.84 -5.78 -28.14
N LEU A 175 -6.60 -5.28 -26.92
CA LEU A 175 -7.69 -4.92 -26.00
C LEU A 175 -8.46 -3.69 -26.48
N MET A 176 -7.75 -2.66 -26.96
CA MET A 176 -8.37 -1.41 -27.40
C MET A 176 -9.34 -1.61 -28.57
N LEU A 177 -9.06 -2.58 -29.46
CA LEU A 177 -9.96 -2.96 -30.55
C LEU A 177 -11.24 -3.69 -30.05
N HIS A 178 -11.17 -4.33 -28.88
CA HIS A 178 -12.26 -5.09 -28.27
C HIS A 178 -12.84 -4.42 -27.01
N ILE A 179 -12.56 -3.14 -26.80
CA ILE A 179 -12.86 -2.42 -25.55
C ILE A 179 -14.37 -2.40 -25.22
N ASP A 180 -15.24 -2.27 -26.22
CA ASP A 180 -16.69 -2.26 -25.99
C ASP A 180 -17.19 -3.62 -25.51
N SER A 181 -16.73 -4.69 -26.17
CA SER A 181 -17.05 -6.06 -25.77
C SER A 181 -16.56 -6.32 -24.34
N PHE A 182 -15.37 -5.82 -23.99
CA PHE A 182 -14.86 -5.94 -22.63
C PHE A 182 -15.76 -5.24 -21.61
N ILE A 183 -16.11 -3.97 -21.84
CA ILE A 183 -16.99 -3.19 -20.95
C ILE A 183 -18.38 -3.83 -20.82
N GLU A 184 -18.98 -4.27 -21.93
CA GLU A 184 -20.28 -4.96 -21.91
C GLU A 184 -20.24 -6.24 -21.07
N ASN A 185 -19.15 -7.02 -21.17
CA ASN A 185 -18.98 -8.23 -20.37
C ASN A 185 -18.69 -7.91 -18.89
N LEU A 186 -17.97 -6.84 -18.57
CA LEU A 186 -17.79 -6.38 -17.18
C LEU A 186 -19.13 -6.01 -16.54
N PHE A 187 -19.98 -5.27 -17.23
CA PHE A 187 -21.31 -4.92 -16.72
C PHE A 187 -22.20 -6.15 -16.54
N ALA A 188 -22.09 -7.16 -17.41
CA ALA A 188 -22.78 -8.42 -17.23
C ALA A 188 -22.31 -9.18 -15.96
N LEU A 189 -21.07 -8.95 -15.52
CA LEU A 189 -20.47 -9.54 -14.31
C LEU A 189 -20.63 -8.70 -13.04
N ALA A 190 -21.17 -7.48 -13.13
CA ALA A 190 -21.35 -6.62 -11.95
C ALA A 190 -22.23 -7.29 -10.86
N GLY A 191 -23.18 -8.13 -11.27
CA GLY A 191 -24.05 -8.88 -10.37
C GLY A 191 -23.52 -10.25 -9.90
N ASP A 192 -22.23 -10.55 -10.12
CA ASP A 192 -21.67 -11.85 -9.73
C ASP A 192 -21.60 -12.01 -8.20
N GLU A 193 -22.01 -13.18 -7.71
CA GLU A 193 -22.00 -13.50 -6.27
C GLU A 193 -20.62 -13.95 -5.77
N GLU A 194 -19.70 -14.32 -6.67
CA GLU A 194 -18.33 -14.69 -6.29
C GLU A 194 -17.46 -13.44 -5.98
N PRO A 195 -16.89 -13.32 -4.77
CA PRO A 195 -16.04 -12.18 -4.39
C PRO A 195 -14.87 -11.95 -5.34
N GLU A 196 -14.16 -13.02 -5.73
CA GLU A 196 -13.01 -12.91 -6.65
C GLU A 196 -13.39 -12.37 -8.04
N VAL A 197 -14.61 -12.62 -8.52
CA VAL A 197 -15.09 -12.02 -9.77
C VAL A 197 -15.38 -10.54 -9.55
N ARG A 198 -16.12 -10.19 -8.49
CA ARG A 198 -16.42 -8.78 -8.17
C ARG A 198 -15.15 -7.95 -7.98
N LYS A 199 -14.17 -8.49 -7.25
CA LYS A 199 -12.86 -7.88 -7.04
C LYS A 199 -12.18 -7.51 -8.36
N ASN A 200 -12.08 -8.48 -9.27
CA ASN A 200 -11.47 -8.26 -10.58
C ASN A 200 -12.28 -7.30 -11.46
N VAL A 201 -13.61 -7.28 -11.34
CA VAL A 201 -14.48 -6.30 -12.03
C VAL A 201 -14.26 -4.89 -11.49
N CYS A 202 -14.17 -4.72 -10.16
CA CYS A 202 -13.85 -3.43 -9.54
C CYS A 202 -12.50 -2.91 -10.06
N ARG A 203 -11.46 -3.73 -9.94
CA ARG A 203 -10.11 -3.41 -10.43
C ARG A 203 -10.09 -3.05 -11.92
N ALA A 204 -10.83 -3.79 -12.74
CA ALA A 204 -10.95 -3.51 -14.17
C ALA A 204 -11.52 -2.11 -14.44
N LEU A 205 -12.57 -1.73 -13.72
CA LEU A 205 -13.22 -0.43 -13.84
C LEU A 205 -12.32 0.71 -13.33
N VAL A 206 -11.55 0.49 -12.26
CA VAL A 206 -10.54 1.45 -11.77
C VAL A 206 -9.49 1.71 -12.86
N MET A 207 -8.86 0.66 -13.38
CA MET A 207 -7.87 0.81 -14.45
C MET A 207 -8.45 1.43 -15.72
N LEU A 208 -9.69 1.09 -16.09
CA LEU A 208 -10.37 1.70 -17.24
C LEU A 208 -10.67 3.18 -17.03
N LEU A 209 -10.85 3.62 -15.78
CA LEU A 209 -11.06 5.02 -15.46
C LEU A 209 -9.85 5.87 -15.86
N GLU A 210 -8.64 5.37 -15.60
CA GLU A 210 -7.38 6.04 -15.94
C GLU A 210 -7.14 6.12 -17.45
N VAL A 211 -7.41 5.04 -18.19
CA VAL A 211 -7.01 4.95 -19.60
C VAL A 211 -8.12 5.21 -20.61
N ARG A 212 -9.38 4.93 -20.27
CA ARG A 212 -10.53 4.93 -21.19
C ARG A 212 -11.79 5.52 -20.55
N MET A 213 -11.63 6.61 -19.80
CA MET A 213 -12.73 7.44 -19.28
C MET A 213 -13.77 7.78 -20.36
N ASP A 214 -13.35 8.01 -21.61
CA ASP A 214 -14.21 8.30 -22.76
C ASP A 214 -15.32 7.25 -22.96
N ARG A 215 -15.03 5.97 -22.66
CA ARG A 215 -15.99 4.87 -22.78
C ARG A 215 -16.82 4.63 -21.53
N LEU A 216 -16.31 5.00 -20.36
CA LEU A 216 -17.05 4.87 -19.10
C LEU A 216 -18.04 6.01 -18.89
N LEU A 217 -17.75 7.21 -19.43
CA LEU A 217 -18.54 8.41 -19.26
C LEU A 217 -20.06 8.23 -19.49
N PRO A 218 -20.53 7.53 -20.54
CA PRO A 218 -21.97 7.33 -20.77
C PRO A 218 -22.66 6.50 -19.67
N HIS A 219 -21.90 5.71 -18.93
CA HIS A 219 -22.37 4.79 -17.90
C HIS A 219 -21.94 5.22 -16.49
N MET A 220 -21.34 6.41 -16.35
CA MET A 220 -20.64 6.82 -15.13
C MET A 220 -21.55 6.81 -13.90
N ILE A 221 -22.80 7.25 -14.03
CA ILE A 221 -23.76 7.25 -12.90
C ILE A 221 -23.98 5.83 -12.38
N SER A 222 -24.17 4.85 -13.27
CA SER A 222 -24.36 3.45 -12.90
C SER A 222 -23.08 2.83 -12.33
N ILE A 223 -21.92 3.23 -12.84
CA ILE A 223 -20.62 2.79 -12.29
C ILE A 223 -20.43 3.35 -10.88
N VAL A 224 -20.72 4.62 -10.64
CA VAL A 224 -20.65 5.24 -9.30
C VAL A 224 -21.61 4.56 -8.33
N GLU A 225 -22.83 4.25 -8.75
CA GLU A 225 -23.79 3.52 -7.91
C GLU A 225 -23.30 2.10 -7.58
N TYR A 226 -22.73 1.41 -8.57
CA TYR A 226 -22.12 0.09 -8.39
C TYR A 226 -20.94 0.15 -7.42
N MET A 227 -19.98 1.05 -7.64
CA MET A 227 -18.80 1.20 -6.79
C MET A 227 -19.19 1.59 -5.37
N LEU A 228 -20.16 2.48 -5.19
CA LEU A 228 -20.67 2.85 -3.86
C LEU A 228 -21.22 1.65 -3.10
N GLN A 229 -21.89 0.73 -3.79
CA GLN A 229 -22.36 -0.52 -3.19
C GLN A 229 -21.19 -1.48 -2.90
N ARG A 230 -20.21 -1.57 -3.79
CA ARG A 230 -19.05 -2.48 -3.64
C ARG A 230 -18.04 -2.00 -2.60
N THR A 231 -17.87 -0.69 -2.37
CA THR A 231 -17.09 -0.17 -1.24
C THR A 231 -17.67 -0.58 0.12
N GLN A 232 -18.93 -1.03 0.15
CA GLN A 232 -19.61 -1.57 1.33
C GLN A 232 -19.79 -3.10 1.27
N ASP A 233 -19.02 -3.80 0.42
CA ASP A 233 -19.08 -5.26 0.33
C ASP A 233 -18.61 -5.91 1.66
N GLN A 234 -19.07 -7.13 1.92
CA GLN A 234 -18.70 -7.87 3.12
C GLN A 234 -17.28 -8.43 3.02
N ASP A 235 -16.81 -8.68 1.79
CA ASP A 235 -15.43 -9.06 1.52
C ASP A 235 -14.57 -7.80 1.47
N GLU A 236 -13.65 -7.66 2.42
CA GLU A 236 -12.78 -6.48 2.54
C GLU A 236 -11.90 -6.26 1.29
N ASN A 237 -11.51 -7.31 0.56
CA ASN A 237 -10.73 -7.14 -0.67
C ASN A 237 -11.57 -6.56 -1.79
N VAL A 238 -12.85 -6.94 -1.89
CA VAL A 238 -13.80 -6.34 -2.85
C VAL A 238 -14.05 -4.88 -2.49
N ALA A 239 -14.23 -4.59 -1.19
CA ALA A 239 -14.45 -3.23 -0.71
C ALA A 239 -13.23 -2.33 -0.97
N LEU A 240 -12.01 -2.84 -0.75
CA LEU A 240 -10.76 -2.13 -1.03
C LEU A 240 -10.63 -1.78 -2.51
N GLU A 241 -10.77 -2.76 -3.40
CA GLU A 241 -10.63 -2.55 -4.85
C GLU A 241 -11.74 -1.65 -5.42
N ALA A 242 -12.92 -1.63 -4.78
CA ALA A 242 -13.96 -0.66 -5.10
C ALA A 242 -13.68 0.74 -4.51
N CYS A 243 -12.98 0.83 -3.38
CA CYS A 243 -12.62 2.09 -2.75
C CYS A 243 -11.55 2.85 -3.55
N GLU A 244 -10.62 2.14 -4.20
CA GLU A 244 -9.61 2.72 -5.08
C GLU A 244 -10.22 3.52 -6.24
N PHE A 245 -11.45 3.17 -6.66
CA PHE A 245 -12.19 3.95 -7.64
C PHE A 245 -12.35 5.43 -7.25
N TRP A 246 -12.52 5.72 -5.96
CA TRP A 246 -12.71 7.10 -5.49
C TRP A 246 -11.42 7.91 -5.56
N LEU A 247 -10.27 7.28 -5.27
CA LEU A 247 -8.95 7.90 -5.42
C LEU A 247 -8.70 8.25 -6.89
N THR A 248 -8.78 7.24 -7.75
CA THR A 248 -8.57 7.41 -9.19
C THR A 248 -9.55 8.40 -9.81
N LEU A 249 -10.82 8.41 -9.38
CA LEU A 249 -11.81 9.37 -9.88
C LEU A 249 -11.52 10.78 -9.40
N ALA A 250 -11.00 10.96 -8.18
CA ALA A 250 -10.73 12.28 -7.62
C ALA A 250 -9.63 13.04 -8.38
N GLU A 251 -8.66 12.34 -8.95
CA GLU A 251 -7.62 12.88 -9.83
C GLU A 251 -8.17 13.34 -11.20
N GLN A 252 -9.39 12.94 -11.56
CA GLN A 252 -9.97 13.25 -12.86
C GLN A 252 -10.63 14.63 -12.84
N PRO A 253 -10.46 15.45 -13.90
CA PRO A 253 -11.02 16.80 -13.93
C PRO A 253 -12.56 16.82 -13.88
N ILE A 254 -13.22 15.70 -14.19
CA ILE A 254 -14.68 15.57 -14.16
C ILE A 254 -15.22 15.11 -12.79
N CYS A 255 -14.34 14.83 -11.81
CA CYS A 255 -14.71 14.32 -10.48
C CYS A 255 -15.90 15.08 -9.88
N LYS A 256 -15.81 16.42 -9.86
CA LYS A 256 -16.82 17.29 -9.26
C LYS A 256 -18.19 17.13 -9.91
N ASP A 257 -18.24 17.09 -11.23
CA ASP A 257 -19.49 16.96 -11.99
C ASP A 257 -20.15 15.58 -11.77
N VAL A 258 -19.33 14.53 -11.70
CA VAL A 258 -19.79 13.16 -11.50
C VAL A 258 -20.27 12.92 -10.06
N LEU A 259 -19.50 13.35 -9.06
CA LEU A 259 -19.74 13.01 -7.66
C LEU A 259 -20.65 13.97 -6.91
N CYS A 260 -20.90 15.19 -7.40
CA CYS A 260 -21.68 16.20 -6.66
C CYS A 260 -23.05 15.69 -6.13
N ARG A 261 -23.72 14.81 -6.87
CA ARG A 261 -25.02 14.23 -6.48
C ARG A 261 -24.91 13.02 -5.54
N HIS A 262 -23.72 12.46 -5.40
CA HIS A 262 -23.45 11.23 -4.66
C HIS A 262 -22.70 11.49 -3.34
N LEU A 263 -22.14 12.69 -3.11
CA LEU A 263 -21.41 13.05 -1.89
C LEU A 263 -22.17 12.71 -0.60
N THR A 264 -23.47 13.01 -0.56
CA THR A 264 -24.33 12.72 0.61
C THR A 264 -24.35 11.24 1.02
N LYS A 265 -24.08 10.33 0.08
CA LYS A 265 -23.99 8.88 0.33
C LYS A 265 -22.55 8.41 0.43
N LEU A 266 -21.65 8.94 -0.40
CA LEU A 266 -20.25 8.54 -0.46
C LEU A 266 -19.49 8.89 0.83
N ILE A 267 -19.66 10.10 1.34
CA ILE A 267 -18.90 10.56 2.51
C ILE A 267 -19.15 9.68 3.75
N PRO A 268 -20.40 9.35 4.13
CA PRO A 268 -20.64 8.38 5.20
C PRO A 268 -19.99 7.01 4.98
N VAL A 269 -19.88 6.55 3.72
CA VAL A 269 -19.27 5.26 3.38
C VAL A 269 -17.76 5.30 3.60
N LEU A 270 -17.08 6.31 3.08
CA LEU A 270 -15.63 6.50 3.29
C LEU A 270 -15.31 6.67 4.78
N VAL A 271 -16.05 7.54 5.47
CA VAL A 271 -15.90 7.76 6.92
C VAL A 271 -16.09 6.47 7.72
N ASN A 272 -17.00 5.59 7.31
CA ASN A 272 -17.16 4.29 7.96
C ASN A 272 -16.00 3.32 7.64
N GLY A 273 -15.48 3.34 6.42
CA GLY A 273 -14.32 2.56 6.00
C GLY A 273 -13.02 2.94 6.72
N MET A 274 -12.95 4.16 7.27
CA MET A 274 -11.80 4.65 8.04
C MET A 274 -11.69 4.07 9.45
N LYS A 275 -12.63 3.24 9.94
CA LYS A 275 -12.50 2.56 11.24
C LYS A 275 -11.53 1.40 11.15
N TYR A 276 -10.79 1.12 12.22
CA TYR A 276 -9.98 -0.10 12.30
C TYR A 276 -10.88 -1.33 12.20
N SER A 277 -10.49 -2.31 11.37
CA SER A 277 -11.14 -3.62 11.35
C SER A 277 -10.81 -4.40 12.62
N GLU A 278 -11.62 -5.40 12.97
CA GLU A 278 -11.30 -6.29 14.09
C GLU A 278 -9.98 -7.03 13.87
N ILE A 279 -9.66 -7.36 12.61
CA ILE A 279 -8.42 -8.02 12.22
C ILE A 279 -7.23 -7.08 12.43
N ASP A 280 -7.33 -5.80 12.02
CA ASP A 280 -6.27 -4.81 12.25
C ASP A 280 -5.99 -4.64 13.74
N ILE A 281 -7.04 -4.56 14.56
CA ILE A 281 -6.90 -4.45 16.02
C ILE A 281 -6.17 -5.66 16.61
N ILE A 282 -6.41 -6.86 16.06
CA ILE A 282 -5.71 -8.10 16.47
C ILE A 282 -4.27 -8.14 15.93
N LEU A 283 -4.05 -7.76 14.67
CA LEU A 283 -2.77 -7.79 13.97
C LEU A 283 -1.77 -6.75 14.47
N LEU A 284 -2.27 -5.62 14.98
CA LEU A 284 -1.50 -4.66 15.75
C LEU A 284 -0.85 -5.29 17.00
N LYS A 285 -1.07 -6.61 17.26
CA LYS A 285 -0.29 -7.53 18.13
C LYS A 285 0.34 -6.83 19.32
N GLY A 286 -0.47 -6.05 20.04
CA GLY A 286 0.06 -5.11 20.99
C GLY A 286 -0.39 -3.67 20.77
N ASP A 287 -1.69 -3.43 20.89
CA ASP A 287 -2.16 -2.22 21.62
C ASP A 287 -1.71 -2.33 23.10
N VAL A 288 -0.41 -2.60 23.31
CA VAL A 288 0.25 -2.55 24.60
C VAL A 288 0.44 -1.08 24.85
N GLU A 289 -0.31 -0.54 25.81
CA GLU A 289 -0.16 0.85 26.21
C GLU A 289 1.27 1.18 26.69
N GLU A 290 2.08 0.15 26.99
CA GLU A 290 3.44 0.24 27.50
C GLU A 290 4.38 -0.79 26.85
N ASP A 291 5.14 -0.40 25.82
CA ASP A 291 6.14 -1.23 25.14
C ASP A 291 7.50 -0.55 24.96
N GLU A 292 7.71 0.62 25.58
CA GLU A 292 8.96 1.41 25.55
C GLU A 292 10.23 0.61 25.91
N ALA A 293 10.09 -0.42 26.77
CA ALA A 293 11.20 -1.22 27.26
C ALA A 293 11.48 -2.47 26.40
N ILE A 294 10.64 -2.72 25.39
CA ILE A 294 10.74 -3.88 24.50
C ILE A 294 11.65 -3.49 23.32
N PRO A 295 12.85 -4.11 23.19
CA PRO A 295 13.76 -3.82 22.09
C PRO A 295 13.11 -4.09 20.72
N ASP A 296 13.44 -3.28 19.72
CA ASP A 296 12.97 -3.48 18.35
C ASP A 296 13.63 -4.72 17.73
N SER A 297 12.88 -5.44 16.90
CA SER A 297 13.41 -6.53 16.10
C SER A 297 14.22 -5.97 14.94
N GLU A 298 15.35 -6.60 14.59
CA GLU A 298 16.12 -6.25 13.38
C GLU A 298 15.29 -6.34 12.09
N GLN A 299 14.21 -7.14 12.10
CA GLN A 299 13.29 -7.29 10.97
C GLN A 299 12.29 -6.12 10.85
N ASP A 300 12.11 -5.35 11.93
CA ASP A 300 11.19 -4.20 11.97
C ASP A 300 11.92 -2.89 11.62
N ILE A 301 13.26 -2.93 11.50
CA ILE A 301 14.10 -1.79 11.15
C ILE A 301 14.25 -1.73 9.63
N ARG A 302 13.68 -0.69 9.02
CA ARG A 302 13.75 -0.47 7.57
C ARG A 302 15.14 -0.02 7.12
N PRO A 303 15.63 -0.49 5.96
CA PRO A 303 16.85 0.06 5.38
C PRO A 303 16.67 1.53 4.99
N ARG A 304 17.35 2.45 5.68
CA ARG A 304 17.47 3.86 5.27
C ARG A 304 18.64 4.06 4.30
N PHE A 305 18.46 4.96 3.34
CA PHE A 305 19.48 5.35 2.36
C PHE A 305 19.71 6.86 2.44
N HIS A 306 20.96 7.27 2.62
CA HIS A 306 21.32 8.69 2.56
C HIS A 306 21.08 9.25 1.17
N ARG A 307 20.37 10.38 1.09
CA ARG A 307 20.19 11.16 -0.14
C ARG A 307 21.14 12.37 -0.11
N SER A 308 21.88 12.58 -1.18
CA SER A 308 22.77 13.76 -1.27
C SER A 308 21.92 15.04 -1.30
N ARG A 309 22.13 15.95 -0.33
CA ARG A 309 21.51 17.28 -0.31
C ARG A 309 21.74 18.00 -1.65
N THR A 310 20.67 18.17 -2.44
CA THR A 310 20.68 19.07 -3.60
C THR A 310 20.61 20.50 -3.07
N VAL A 311 21.56 21.36 -3.45
CA VAL A 311 21.56 22.77 -3.03
C VAL A 311 20.46 23.50 -3.81
N ALA A 312 19.22 23.47 -3.32
CA ALA A 312 18.20 24.39 -3.76
C ALA A 312 18.56 25.79 -3.25
N GLN A 313 18.78 26.74 -4.16
CA GLN A 313 18.96 28.14 -3.79
C GLN A 313 17.63 28.69 -3.32
N GLN A 314 17.58 29.23 -2.08
CA GLN A 314 16.45 30.02 -1.59
C GLN A 314 16.21 31.21 -2.55
N HIS A 315 15.24 31.07 -3.45
CA HIS A 315 14.75 32.18 -4.26
C HIS A 315 13.53 32.79 -3.56
N GLU A 316 13.67 34.04 -3.16
CA GLU A 316 12.58 34.92 -2.74
C GLU A 316 11.54 35.03 -3.86
N GLU A 317 10.27 34.78 -3.50
CA GLU A 317 9.01 35.13 -4.20
C GLU A 317 8.88 34.82 -5.72
N ASP A 318 7.82 34.07 -6.03
CA ASP A 318 7.21 33.75 -7.34
C ASP A 318 7.89 32.69 -8.24
N GLY A 319 7.30 31.49 -8.25
CA GLY A 319 7.28 30.61 -9.41
C GLY A 319 7.35 29.12 -9.10
N ILE A 320 6.17 28.49 -8.94
CA ILE A 320 5.83 27.06 -9.13
C ILE A 320 7.05 26.13 -9.30
N GLU A 321 7.45 25.45 -8.22
CA GLU A 321 8.23 24.22 -8.29
C GLU A 321 7.39 23.11 -7.63
N ASP A 322 6.76 22.29 -8.48
CA ASP A 322 6.10 21.02 -8.17
C ASP A 322 7.18 19.93 -8.05
N ASP A 323 7.91 19.82 -6.94
CA ASP A 323 8.83 18.68 -6.72
C ASP A 323 9.07 18.32 -5.22
N ASP A 324 8.32 18.90 -4.26
CA ASP A 324 8.45 18.56 -2.83
C ASP A 324 7.36 17.59 -2.30
N ASP A 325 6.38 17.19 -3.12
CA ASP A 325 5.26 16.34 -2.68
C ASP A 325 5.60 14.82 -2.63
N ASP A 326 6.78 14.39 -3.10
CA ASP A 326 7.17 12.96 -3.18
C ASP A 326 7.89 12.43 -1.92
N ASP A 327 8.22 13.28 -0.93
CA ASP A 327 9.04 12.90 0.22
C ASP A 327 8.25 12.44 1.46
N ASP A 328 6.97 12.82 1.60
CA ASP A 328 6.12 12.42 2.74
C ASP A 328 5.41 11.07 2.54
N GLU A 329 5.33 10.53 1.32
CA GLU A 329 4.69 9.24 1.05
C GLU A 329 5.56 8.02 1.44
N LEU A 330 6.84 8.23 1.79
CA LEU A 330 7.81 7.15 2.02
C LEU A 330 7.90 6.66 3.48
N ASP A 331 7.24 7.33 4.44
CA ASP A 331 7.37 7.01 5.87
C ASP A 331 6.14 6.30 6.49
N ASP A 332 5.05 6.08 5.75
CA ASP A 332 3.80 5.51 6.28
C ASP A 332 3.59 4.00 6.01
N ASP A 333 4.63 3.35 5.53
CA ASP A 333 4.63 1.91 5.39
C ASP A 333 5.17 1.33 6.72
N ASP A 334 4.32 1.07 7.70
CA ASP A 334 4.64 0.20 8.84
C ASP A 334 4.61 -1.23 8.28
N THR A 335 5.61 -2.09 8.55
CA THR A 335 5.62 -3.52 8.13
C THR A 335 4.46 -4.36 8.71
N ILE A 336 3.50 -3.72 9.39
CA ILE A 336 2.32 -4.30 10.04
C ILE A 336 0.99 -3.70 9.51
N SER A 337 1.00 -2.75 8.55
CA SER A 337 -0.24 -2.33 7.87
C SER A 337 -0.06 -2.21 6.37
N ASP A 338 -0.17 -3.35 5.68
CA ASP A 338 -0.46 -3.44 4.25
C ASP A 338 -1.56 -2.43 3.84
N TRP A 339 -1.51 -1.94 2.60
CA TRP A 339 -2.56 -1.11 2.01
C TRP A 339 -3.93 -1.77 2.20
N ASN A 340 -4.83 -1.10 2.91
CA ASN A 340 -6.11 -1.65 3.35
C ASN A 340 -7.25 -0.65 3.16
N LEU A 341 -8.50 -1.10 3.39
CA LEU A 341 -9.70 -0.29 3.17
C LEU A 341 -9.68 1.00 3.99
N ARG A 342 -9.11 0.98 5.20
CA ARG A 342 -8.99 2.15 6.07
C ARG A 342 -8.09 3.22 5.48
N LYS A 343 -6.86 2.85 5.07
CA LYS A 343 -5.90 3.76 4.41
C LYS A 343 -6.48 4.30 3.11
N CYS A 344 -7.04 3.42 2.27
CA CYS A 344 -7.66 3.81 1.01
C CYS A 344 -8.85 4.78 1.21
N SER A 345 -9.70 4.55 2.21
CA SER A 345 -10.83 5.45 2.52
C SER A 345 -10.37 6.82 3.02
N ALA A 346 -9.30 6.85 3.84
CA ALA A 346 -8.73 8.09 4.34
C ALA A 346 -8.09 8.92 3.21
N ALA A 347 -7.26 8.27 2.38
CA ALA A 347 -6.65 8.89 1.22
C ALA A 347 -7.71 9.38 0.22
N ALA A 348 -8.75 8.58 -0.04
CA ALA A 348 -9.86 9.00 -0.91
C ALA A 348 -10.56 10.25 -0.35
N LEU A 349 -10.78 10.31 0.96
CA LEU A 349 -11.41 11.48 1.59
C LEU A 349 -10.51 12.72 1.53
N ASP A 350 -9.20 12.57 1.70
CA ASP A 350 -8.22 13.67 1.63
C ASP A 350 -8.17 14.29 0.23
N VAL A 351 -7.99 13.46 -0.81
CA VAL A 351 -8.02 13.94 -2.20
C VAL A 351 -9.37 14.58 -2.53
N LEU A 352 -10.50 14.00 -2.08
CA LEU A 352 -11.81 14.61 -2.27
C LEU A 352 -11.98 15.94 -1.51
N ALA A 353 -11.37 16.10 -0.34
CA ALA A 353 -11.33 17.38 0.38
C ALA A 353 -10.58 18.42 -0.44
N ASN A 354 -9.49 18.04 -1.11
CA ASN A 354 -8.76 18.92 -2.03
C ASN A 354 -9.56 19.28 -3.31
N VAL A 355 -10.40 18.36 -3.82
CA VAL A 355 -11.27 18.64 -4.98
C VAL A 355 -12.46 19.54 -4.62
N PHE A 356 -13.18 19.20 -3.55
CA PHE A 356 -14.44 19.87 -3.20
C PHE A 356 -14.26 21.06 -2.26
N ARG A 357 -13.12 21.14 -1.56
CA ARG A 357 -12.83 22.16 -0.55
C ARG A 357 -13.98 22.25 0.46
N ASP A 358 -14.33 23.46 0.88
CA ASP A 358 -15.37 23.73 1.87
C ASP A 358 -16.78 23.20 1.49
N GLU A 359 -17.03 22.85 0.22
CA GLU A 359 -18.30 22.22 -0.21
C GLU A 359 -18.49 20.83 0.40
N LEU A 360 -17.43 20.19 0.89
CA LEU A 360 -17.48 18.89 1.55
C LEU A 360 -17.98 18.98 3.00
N LEU A 361 -17.76 20.13 3.66
CA LEU A 361 -18.02 20.32 5.09
C LEU A 361 -19.48 20.07 5.52
N PRO A 362 -20.52 20.50 4.77
CA PRO A 362 -21.91 20.19 5.12
C PRO A 362 -22.22 18.70 5.21
N HIS A 363 -21.43 17.85 4.54
CA HIS A 363 -21.57 16.40 4.57
C HIS A 363 -20.75 15.74 5.70
N ILE A 364 -19.64 16.35 6.09
CA ILE A 364 -18.71 15.80 7.09
C ILE A 364 -19.03 16.26 8.51
N LEU A 365 -19.34 17.55 8.71
CA LEU A 365 -19.53 18.14 10.05
C LEU A 365 -20.59 17.42 10.91
N PRO A 366 -21.75 16.98 10.38
CA PRO A 366 -22.70 16.20 11.16
C PRO A 366 -22.12 14.87 11.67
N LEU A 367 -21.30 14.20 10.85
CA LEU A 367 -20.65 12.94 11.21
C LEU A 367 -19.58 13.18 12.28
N LEU A 368 -18.71 14.18 12.08
CA LEU A 368 -17.64 14.52 13.04
C LEU A 368 -18.17 14.77 14.45
N LYS A 369 -19.33 15.44 14.56
CA LYS A 369 -19.96 15.72 15.86
C LYS A 369 -20.33 14.45 16.62
N GLU A 370 -20.74 13.39 15.92
CA GLU A 370 -21.07 12.10 16.52
C GLU A 370 -19.82 11.27 16.82
N LEU A 371 -18.80 11.36 15.96
CA LEU A 371 -17.57 10.56 16.06
C LEU A 371 -16.64 11.06 17.17
N LEU A 372 -16.28 12.35 17.17
CA LEU A 372 -15.22 12.92 18.03
C LEU A 372 -15.49 12.78 19.54
N PHE A 373 -16.76 12.70 19.93
CA PHE A 373 -17.16 12.58 21.33
C PHE A 373 -17.71 11.19 21.68
N HIS A 374 -17.57 10.22 20.78
CA HIS A 374 -18.07 8.87 21.00
C HIS A 374 -17.29 8.19 22.15
N PRO A 375 -17.97 7.43 23.05
CA PRO A 375 -17.32 6.76 24.17
C PRO A 375 -16.41 5.60 23.74
N GLU A 376 -16.72 4.96 22.61
CA GLU A 376 -15.89 3.90 22.04
C GLU A 376 -14.71 4.48 21.28
N TRP A 377 -13.50 4.05 21.65
CA TRP A 377 -12.26 4.61 21.12
C TRP A 377 -12.13 4.40 19.61
N VAL A 378 -12.57 3.26 19.05
CA VAL A 378 -12.47 2.98 17.59
C VAL A 378 -13.24 4.04 16.78
N VAL A 379 -14.44 4.40 17.25
CA VAL A 379 -15.27 5.41 16.61
C VAL A 379 -14.66 6.80 16.79
N LYS A 380 -14.22 7.14 18.01
CA LYS A 380 -13.55 8.40 18.30
C LYS A 380 -12.30 8.61 17.44
N GLU A 381 -11.44 7.61 17.42
CA GLU A 381 -10.19 7.55 16.67
C GLU A 381 -10.46 7.78 15.18
N SER A 382 -11.45 7.12 14.59
CA SER A 382 -11.84 7.35 13.19
C SER A 382 -12.32 8.79 12.94
N GLY A 383 -12.99 9.43 13.91
CA GLY A 383 -13.39 10.83 13.82
C GLY A 383 -12.20 11.79 13.84
N ILE A 384 -11.17 11.47 14.63
CA ILE A 384 -9.92 12.25 14.68
C ILE A 384 -9.17 12.10 13.35
N LEU A 385 -9.07 10.88 12.82
CA LEU A 385 -8.50 10.64 11.49
C LEU A 385 -9.25 11.42 10.39
N VAL A 386 -10.59 11.41 10.38
CA VAL A 386 -11.39 12.22 9.44
C VAL A 386 -11.06 13.70 9.55
N LEU A 387 -10.91 14.22 10.76
CA LEU A 387 -10.61 15.63 10.98
C LEU A 387 -9.23 16.02 10.43
N GLY A 388 -8.22 15.15 10.55
CA GLY A 388 -6.90 15.35 9.96
C GLY A 388 -6.90 15.20 8.44
N ALA A 389 -7.59 14.18 7.91
CA ALA A 389 -7.67 13.91 6.47
C ALA A 389 -8.32 15.04 5.68
N ILE A 390 -9.18 15.86 6.27
CA ILE A 390 -9.82 16.98 5.56
C ILE A 390 -9.10 18.31 5.75
N ALA A 391 -8.03 18.34 6.55
CA ALA A 391 -7.41 19.57 7.05
C ALA A 391 -6.92 20.46 5.91
N GLU A 392 -6.17 19.89 4.99
CA GLU A 392 -5.55 20.62 3.88
C GLU A 392 -6.60 21.12 2.88
N GLY A 393 -7.51 20.24 2.46
CA GLY A 393 -8.57 20.55 1.52
C GLY A 393 -9.59 21.57 2.04
N CYS A 394 -9.95 21.49 3.32
CA CYS A 394 -11.06 22.25 3.93
C CYS A 394 -10.61 23.26 4.99
N MET A 395 -9.32 23.63 5.03
CA MET A 395 -8.75 24.48 6.08
C MET A 395 -9.58 25.75 6.33
N GLN A 396 -9.93 26.48 5.26
CA GLN A 396 -10.61 27.78 5.36
C GLN A 396 -11.98 27.65 6.02
N GLY A 397 -12.79 26.69 5.60
CA GLY A 397 -14.09 26.41 6.20
C GLY A 397 -14.00 25.78 7.59
N MET A 398 -12.86 25.20 7.97
CA MET A 398 -12.62 24.63 9.29
C MET A 398 -12.20 25.67 10.35
N ILE A 399 -11.57 26.80 9.96
CA ILE A 399 -11.12 27.87 10.88
C ILE A 399 -12.16 28.27 11.94
N PRO A 400 -13.46 28.44 11.64
CA PRO A 400 -14.46 28.80 12.64
C PRO A 400 -14.63 27.77 13.78
N TYR A 401 -14.25 26.52 13.55
CA TYR A 401 -14.40 25.42 14.51
C TYR A 401 -13.09 25.11 15.26
N LEU A 402 -11.94 25.49 14.72
CA LEU A 402 -10.62 25.23 15.33
C LEU A 402 -10.46 25.75 16.78
N PRO A 403 -11.02 26.92 17.17
CA PRO A 403 -10.98 27.37 18.57
C PRO A 403 -11.57 26.40 19.58
N GLU A 404 -12.53 25.55 19.17
CA GLU A 404 -13.10 24.50 20.02
C GLU A 404 -12.42 23.14 19.80
N LEU A 405 -12.09 22.82 18.55
CA LEU A 405 -11.52 21.53 18.17
C LEU A 405 -10.07 21.34 18.65
N ILE A 406 -9.22 22.35 18.51
CA ILE A 406 -7.80 22.23 18.90
C ILE A 406 -7.64 21.98 20.41
N PRO A 407 -8.29 22.74 21.33
CA PRO A 407 -8.24 22.41 22.75
C PRO A 407 -8.77 21.01 23.07
N HIS A 408 -9.80 20.55 22.35
CA HIS A 408 -10.32 19.19 22.51
C HIS A 408 -9.30 18.13 22.08
N LEU A 409 -8.65 18.30 20.93
CA LEU A 409 -7.59 17.41 20.46
C LEU A 409 -6.39 17.41 21.42
N ILE A 410 -5.98 18.57 21.94
CA ILE A 410 -4.91 18.64 22.95
C ILE A 410 -5.28 17.80 24.20
N GLN A 411 -6.56 17.76 24.59
CA GLN A 411 -7.02 16.86 25.65
C GLN A 411 -6.92 15.38 25.24
N CYS A 412 -7.24 15.04 23.99
CA CYS A 412 -7.15 13.68 23.45
C CYS A 412 -5.71 13.14 23.39
N LEU A 413 -4.69 14.01 23.38
CA LEU A 413 -3.30 13.58 23.56
C LEU A 413 -3.10 12.82 24.87
N SER A 414 -3.92 13.03 25.89
CA SER A 414 -3.87 12.30 27.17
C SER A 414 -4.93 11.19 27.28
N ASP A 415 -5.49 10.72 26.16
CA ASP A 415 -6.43 9.58 26.16
C ASP A 415 -5.72 8.29 26.64
N LYS A 416 -6.50 7.40 27.27
CA LYS A 416 -5.99 6.13 27.77
C LYS A 416 -5.58 5.18 26.66
N LYS A 417 -6.01 5.42 25.41
CA LYS A 417 -5.74 4.57 24.26
C LYS A 417 -4.59 5.09 23.41
N ALA A 418 -3.53 4.28 23.26
CA ALA A 418 -2.34 4.62 22.49
C ALA A 418 -2.68 5.02 21.05
N LEU A 419 -3.56 4.27 20.39
CA LEU A 419 -4.01 4.57 19.03
C LEU A 419 -4.74 5.93 18.92
N VAL A 420 -5.52 6.30 19.94
CA VAL A 420 -6.15 7.63 20.00
C VAL A 420 -5.09 8.72 20.17
N ARG A 421 -4.11 8.53 21.07
CA ARG A 421 -3.01 9.48 21.28
C ARG A 421 -2.21 9.68 19.99
N SER A 422 -1.85 8.57 19.33
CA SER A 422 -1.07 8.55 18.09
C SER A 422 -1.78 9.32 16.95
N ILE A 423 -3.04 9.02 16.65
CA ILE A 423 -3.76 9.74 15.58
C ILE A 423 -4.02 11.20 15.94
N THR A 424 -4.11 11.51 17.23
CA THR A 424 -4.27 12.89 17.71
C THR A 424 -3.00 13.70 17.46
N CYS A 425 -1.81 13.12 17.67
CA CYS A 425 -0.53 13.77 17.31
C CYS A 425 -0.53 14.15 15.82
N TRP A 426 -0.80 13.18 14.94
CA TRP A 426 -0.85 13.40 13.49
C TRP A 426 -1.91 14.43 13.09
N THR A 427 -3.12 14.36 13.65
CA THR A 427 -4.19 15.31 13.33
C THR A 427 -3.84 16.73 13.76
N LEU A 428 -3.19 16.89 14.92
CA LEU A 428 -2.76 18.21 15.40
C LEU A 428 -1.67 18.83 14.53
N SER A 429 -0.72 18.04 14.00
CA SER A 429 0.32 18.56 13.11
C SER A 429 -0.26 19.09 11.80
N ARG A 430 -1.31 18.46 11.26
CA ARG A 430 -2.04 18.96 10.07
C ARG A 430 -2.71 20.32 10.26
N TYR A 431 -2.83 20.81 11.49
CA TYR A 431 -3.31 22.16 11.81
C TYR A 431 -2.23 23.04 12.46
N ALA A 432 -0.95 22.65 12.43
CA ALA A 432 0.15 23.36 13.08
C ALA A 432 0.28 24.80 12.59
N HIS A 433 0.23 25.04 11.28
CA HIS A 433 0.23 26.38 10.68
C HIS A 433 -0.84 27.29 11.31
N TRP A 434 -2.08 26.80 11.49
CA TRP A 434 -3.12 27.59 12.15
C TRP A 434 -2.77 27.86 13.60
N VAL A 435 -2.30 26.85 14.35
CA VAL A 435 -1.93 26.98 15.76
C VAL A 435 -0.84 28.03 15.97
N VAL A 436 0.20 28.04 15.12
CA VAL A 436 1.31 28.98 15.16
C VAL A 436 0.87 30.40 14.82
N SER A 437 -0.12 30.56 13.92
CA SER A 437 -0.67 31.88 13.56
C SER A 437 -1.47 32.56 14.69
N GLN A 438 -1.82 31.84 15.75
CA GLN A 438 -2.59 32.35 16.88
C GLN A 438 -1.68 32.84 18.03
N PRO A 439 -2.21 33.63 19.00
CA PRO A 439 -1.43 34.05 20.17
C PRO A 439 -0.80 32.84 20.91
N PRO A 440 0.55 32.80 21.07
CA PRO A 440 1.27 31.59 21.49
C PRO A 440 0.78 30.94 22.79
N ASP A 441 0.41 31.74 23.79
CA ASP A 441 -0.07 31.23 25.08
C ASP A 441 -1.43 30.51 25.01
N THR A 442 -2.18 30.67 23.91
CA THR A 442 -3.53 30.13 23.77
C THR A 442 -3.53 28.70 23.23
N TYR A 443 -2.74 28.41 22.19
CA TYR A 443 -2.76 27.12 21.49
C TYR A 443 -1.37 26.52 21.33
N LEU A 444 -0.39 27.27 20.81
CA LEU A 444 0.97 26.77 20.56
C LEU A 444 1.62 26.20 21.84
N LYS A 445 1.64 26.98 22.92
CA LYS A 445 2.29 26.56 24.16
C LYS A 445 1.61 25.35 24.82
N PRO A 446 0.27 25.28 24.96
CA PRO A 446 -0.41 24.06 25.39
C PRO A 446 -0.13 22.85 24.49
N LEU A 447 -0.19 23.03 23.17
CA LEU A 447 0.08 21.96 22.19
C LEU A 447 1.49 21.42 22.33
N MET A 448 2.50 22.30 22.25
CA MET A 448 3.92 21.98 22.42
C MET A 448 4.15 21.24 23.75
N THR A 449 3.55 21.72 24.84
CA THR A 449 3.71 21.10 26.16
C THR A 449 3.16 19.67 26.20
N GLU A 450 1.99 19.42 25.62
CA GLU A 450 1.41 18.07 25.60
C GLU A 450 2.10 17.15 24.58
N LEU A 451 2.54 17.66 23.42
CA LEU A 451 3.33 16.89 22.46
C LEU A 451 4.68 16.45 23.05
N LEU A 452 5.39 17.33 23.76
CA LEU A 452 6.64 16.98 24.46
C LEU A 452 6.42 15.88 25.52
N LYS A 453 5.26 15.85 26.20
CA LYS A 453 4.92 14.73 27.09
C LYS A 453 4.66 13.43 26.32
N ARG A 454 4.17 13.50 25.09
CA ARG A 454 3.91 12.35 24.22
C ARG A 454 5.16 11.83 23.50
N ILE A 455 6.15 12.69 23.25
CA ILE A 455 7.51 12.25 22.89
C ILE A 455 8.05 11.31 23.98
N LEU A 456 7.66 11.50 25.24
CA LEU A 456 8.03 10.60 26.34
C LEU A 456 6.94 9.59 26.70
N ASP A 457 6.03 9.24 25.78
CA ASP A 457 4.97 8.24 26.02
C ASP A 457 5.55 6.84 26.30
N SER A 458 4.77 5.99 26.96
CA SER A 458 5.17 4.60 27.25
C SER A 458 4.96 3.66 26.07
N ASN A 459 4.22 4.11 25.05
CA ASN A 459 4.00 3.36 23.83
C ASN A 459 4.90 3.88 22.68
N LYS A 460 5.63 2.99 22.02
CA LYS A 460 6.58 3.32 20.95
C LYS A 460 5.92 3.95 19.73
N ARG A 461 4.70 3.52 19.35
CA ARG A 461 3.95 4.15 18.25
C ARG A 461 3.53 5.58 18.61
N VAL A 462 3.17 5.84 19.87
CA VAL A 462 2.84 7.21 20.32
C VAL A 462 4.10 8.08 20.34
N GLN A 463 5.24 7.55 20.75
CA GLN A 463 6.53 8.25 20.69
C GLN A 463 6.87 8.68 19.25
N GLU A 464 6.78 7.75 18.28
CA GLU A 464 6.98 7.99 16.85
C GLU A 464 6.02 9.07 16.31
N ALA A 465 4.72 8.90 16.54
CA ALA A 465 3.71 9.86 16.08
C ALA A 465 3.88 11.25 16.72
N ALA A 466 4.25 11.32 18.00
CA ALA A 466 4.47 12.58 18.70
C ALA A 466 5.75 13.28 18.25
N CYS A 467 6.82 12.53 17.97
CA CYS A 467 8.09 13.08 17.49
C CYS A 467 7.91 13.66 16.08
N SER A 468 7.27 12.92 15.19
CA SER A 468 6.97 13.37 13.82
C SER A 468 6.05 14.60 13.83
N ALA A 469 4.97 14.57 14.61
CA ALA A 469 4.08 15.73 14.75
C ALA A 469 4.77 16.96 15.35
N PHE A 470 5.78 16.75 16.20
CA PHE A 470 6.57 17.82 16.79
C PHE A 470 7.56 18.41 15.78
N ALA A 471 8.19 17.58 14.93
CA ALA A 471 9.05 18.06 13.84
C ALA A 471 8.27 18.97 12.87
N THR A 472 7.07 18.58 12.45
CA THR A 472 6.19 19.47 11.66
C THR A 472 5.86 20.78 12.39
N LEU A 473 5.64 20.72 13.71
CA LEU A 473 5.41 21.94 14.50
C LEU A 473 6.65 22.83 14.57
N GLU A 474 7.86 22.26 14.57
CA GLU A 474 9.12 22.99 14.54
C GLU A 474 9.30 23.77 13.23
N GLU A 475 9.03 23.12 12.11
CA GLU A 475 9.07 23.74 10.77
C GLU A 475 8.10 24.91 10.67
N GLU A 476 6.88 24.74 11.17
CA GLU A 476 5.86 25.79 11.16
C GLU A 476 6.17 26.93 12.13
N ALA A 477 6.63 26.61 13.35
CA ALA A 477 6.87 27.60 14.39
C ALA A 477 8.18 28.36 14.23
N CYS A 478 9.21 27.75 13.64
CA CYS A 478 10.53 28.34 13.44
C CYS A 478 11.06 29.04 14.71
N THR A 479 11.31 30.35 14.61
CA THR A 479 11.85 31.17 15.70
C THR A 479 10.88 31.39 16.86
N GLU A 480 9.59 31.10 16.70
CA GLU A 480 8.61 31.17 17.79
C GLU A 480 8.89 30.13 18.90
N LEU A 481 9.72 29.11 18.62
CA LEU A 481 10.16 28.13 19.62
C LEU A 481 11.34 28.59 20.48
N VAL A 482 12.05 29.67 20.09
CA VAL A 482 13.22 30.18 20.80
C VAL A 482 12.98 30.41 22.31
N PRO A 483 11.83 30.96 22.76
CA PRO A 483 11.53 31.13 24.18
C PRO A 483 11.43 29.82 24.98
N TYR A 484 11.21 28.69 24.31
CA TYR A 484 10.93 27.39 24.91
C TYR A 484 12.06 26.37 24.74
N LEU A 485 13.14 26.74 24.05
CA LEU A 485 14.27 25.86 23.71
C LEU A 485 14.81 25.03 24.87
N ALA A 486 14.99 25.63 26.05
CA ALA A 486 15.51 24.91 27.21
C ALA A 486 14.61 23.72 27.61
N TYR A 487 13.28 23.88 27.52
CA TYR A 487 12.31 22.86 27.86
C TYR A 487 12.19 21.78 26.77
N ILE A 488 12.24 22.20 25.50
CA ILE A 488 12.25 21.29 24.35
C ILE A 488 13.49 20.39 24.42
N LEU A 489 14.67 20.97 24.58
CA LEU A 489 15.93 20.24 24.63
C LEU A 489 16.01 19.28 25.83
N ASP A 490 15.50 19.65 27.00
CA ASP A 490 15.45 18.75 28.16
C ASP A 490 14.65 17.47 27.84
N THR A 491 13.53 17.63 27.13
CA THR A 491 12.66 16.53 26.71
C THR A 491 13.36 15.64 25.66
N LEU A 492 13.89 16.24 24.59
CA LEU A 492 14.56 15.49 23.52
C LEU A 492 15.82 14.77 24.03
N VAL A 493 16.60 15.41 24.89
CA VAL A 493 17.78 14.79 25.53
C VAL A 493 17.36 13.63 26.42
N PHE A 494 16.24 13.74 27.15
CA PHE A 494 15.73 12.63 27.95
C PHE A 494 15.27 11.46 27.08
N ALA A 495 14.68 11.73 25.90
CA ALA A 495 14.22 10.69 24.97
C ALA A 495 15.34 9.73 24.52
N PHE A 496 16.59 10.19 24.40
CA PHE A 496 17.75 9.32 24.12
C PHE A 496 17.92 8.15 25.10
N SER A 497 17.50 8.35 26.35
CA SER A 497 17.59 7.33 27.41
C SER A 497 16.42 6.35 27.40
N LYS A 498 15.37 6.65 26.63
CA LYS A 498 14.09 5.94 26.61
C LYS A 498 13.82 5.23 25.30
N TYR A 499 14.22 5.84 24.18
CA TYR A 499 13.90 5.34 22.85
C TYR A 499 14.68 4.07 22.51
N GLN A 500 13.95 3.13 21.91
CA GLN A 500 14.52 1.99 21.22
C GLN A 500 15.02 2.41 19.84
N HIS A 501 15.57 1.45 19.09
CA HIS A 501 16.30 1.71 17.85
C HIS A 501 15.45 2.46 16.80
N LYS A 502 14.23 2.01 16.51
CA LYS A 502 13.35 2.61 15.48
C LYS A 502 13.10 4.09 15.78
N ASN A 503 12.62 4.38 17.00
CA ASN A 503 12.25 5.75 17.39
C ASN A 503 13.46 6.67 17.56
N LEU A 504 14.63 6.12 17.88
CA LEU A 504 15.87 6.90 17.98
C LEU A 504 16.22 7.56 16.64
N LEU A 505 15.90 6.92 15.51
CA LEU A 505 16.13 7.49 14.18
C LEU A 505 15.23 8.72 13.91
N ILE A 506 13.99 8.68 14.40
CA ILE A 506 13.04 9.80 14.29
C ILE A 506 13.43 10.93 15.26
N LEU A 507 14.02 10.58 16.41
CA LEU A 507 14.54 11.58 17.34
C LEU A 507 15.70 12.40 16.75
N TYR A 508 16.56 11.77 15.94
CA TYR A 508 17.64 12.49 15.25
C TYR A 508 17.06 13.51 14.28
N ASP A 509 16.08 13.09 13.49
CA ASP A 509 15.39 13.94 12.53
C ASP A 509 14.76 15.16 13.22
N ALA A 510 13.96 14.96 14.27
CA ALA A 510 13.39 16.07 15.05
C ALA A 510 14.46 17.01 15.66
N ILE A 511 15.63 16.50 16.08
CA ILE A 511 16.71 17.37 16.55
C ILE A 511 17.33 18.18 15.42
N GLY A 512 17.47 17.57 14.24
CA GLY A 512 17.92 18.24 13.01
C GLY A 512 16.97 19.35 12.60
N THR A 513 15.68 19.03 12.51
CA THR A 513 14.60 19.98 12.18
C THR A 513 14.54 21.14 13.18
N LEU A 514 14.67 20.88 14.48
CA LEU A 514 14.78 21.94 15.49
C LEU A 514 15.99 22.84 15.23
N ALA A 515 17.15 22.25 14.93
CA ALA A 515 18.38 22.98 14.69
C ALA A 515 18.28 23.90 13.46
N ASP A 516 17.67 23.40 12.38
CA ASP A 516 17.40 24.18 11.17
C ASP A 516 16.37 25.29 11.43
N SER A 517 15.32 25.00 12.20
CA SER A 517 14.23 25.94 12.54
C SER A 517 14.66 27.12 13.43
N VAL A 518 15.51 26.88 14.44
CA VAL A 518 15.96 27.95 15.36
C VAL A 518 17.33 28.52 15.03
N GLY A 519 18.10 27.82 14.19
CA GLY A 519 19.42 28.21 13.71
C GLY A 519 20.38 28.63 14.83
N HIS A 520 20.97 29.82 14.69
CA HIS A 520 22.00 30.32 15.59
C HIS A 520 21.55 30.52 17.05
N HIS A 521 20.24 30.51 17.35
CA HIS A 521 19.73 30.59 18.72
C HIS A 521 20.09 29.37 19.56
N LEU A 522 20.38 28.23 18.91
CA LEU A 522 20.86 27.01 19.57
C LEU A 522 22.31 27.13 20.07
N ASN A 523 23.08 28.10 19.55
CA ASN A 523 24.48 28.32 19.90
C ASN A 523 24.66 29.03 21.26
N LYS A 524 24.19 28.37 22.33
CA LYS A 524 24.42 28.77 23.72
C LYS A 524 25.16 27.66 24.45
N PRO A 525 26.12 28.00 25.34
CA PRO A 525 26.88 26.99 26.08
C PRO A 525 26.01 25.99 26.85
N GLU A 526 24.89 26.45 27.41
CA GLU A 526 23.92 25.62 28.13
C GLU A 526 23.29 24.54 27.23
N TYR A 527 22.84 24.90 26.03
CA TYR A 527 22.18 23.97 25.09
C TYR A 527 23.18 22.98 24.48
N ILE A 528 24.37 23.45 24.11
CA ILE A 528 25.43 22.60 23.58
C ILE A 528 25.87 21.55 24.62
N GLN A 529 25.99 21.96 25.88
CA GLN A 529 26.36 21.04 26.98
C GLN A 529 25.28 20.01 27.29
N MET A 530 24.02 20.28 26.96
CA MET A 530 22.92 19.32 27.09
C MET A 530 22.88 18.34 25.91
N LEU A 531 22.99 18.84 24.67
CA LEU A 531 22.71 18.07 23.45
C LEU A 531 23.90 17.24 22.97
N MET A 532 25.13 17.77 23.05
CA MET A 532 26.30 17.07 22.51
C MET A 532 26.65 15.75 23.22
N PRO A 533 26.56 15.62 24.56
CA PRO A 533 26.91 14.36 25.23
C PRO A 533 26.13 13.12 24.75
N PRO A 534 24.78 13.12 24.66
CA PRO A 534 24.04 11.94 24.18
C PRO A 534 24.33 11.63 22.70
N LEU A 535 24.48 12.65 21.84
CA LEU A 535 24.86 12.46 20.44
C LEU A 535 26.24 11.80 20.29
N ILE A 536 27.25 12.32 21.01
CA ILE A 536 28.60 11.75 21.02
C ILE A 536 28.61 10.34 21.62
N GLN A 537 27.77 10.07 22.62
CA GLN A 537 27.64 8.74 23.17
C GLN A 537 27.13 7.74 22.12
N LYS A 538 26.08 8.10 21.37
CA LYS A 538 25.55 7.26 20.28
C LYS A 538 26.57 7.10 19.15
N TRP A 539 27.24 8.18 18.77
CA TRP A 539 28.32 8.17 17.78
C TRP A 539 29.39 7.12 18.09
N ASN A 540 29.87 7.10 19.34
CA ASN A 540 30.92 6.16 19.76
C ASN A 540 30.43 4.71 19.94
N MET A 541 29.12 4.45 19.94
CA MET A 541 28.55 3.10 20.03
C MET A 541 28.44 2.43 18.65
N LEU A 542 28.29 3.23 17.59
CA LEU A 542 28.18 2.77 16.22
C LEU A 542 29.57 2.46 15.64
N LYS A 543 29.63 1.50 14.71
CA LYS A 543 30.86 1.19 13.97
C LYS A 543 30.97 2.12 12.77
N ASP A 544 32.18 2.33 12.27
CA ASP A 544 32.42 3.16 11.08
C ASP A 544 31.67 2.68 9.81
N GLU A 545 31.31 1.40 9.75
CA GLU A 545 30.57 0.79 8.64
C GLU A 545 29.05 0.73 8.88
N ASP A 546 28.58 1.24 10.03
CA ASP A 546 27.17 1.20 10.40
C ASP A 546 26.36 2.25 9.64
N LYS A 547 25.23 1.85 9.07
CA LYS A 547 24.35 2.76 8.32
C LYS A 547 23.62 3.73 9.24
N ASP A 548 23.48 3.40 10.52
CA ASP A 548 22.85 4.28 11.50
C ASP A 548 23.74 5.49 11.85
N LEU A 549 24.96 5.55 11.31
CA LEU A 549 25.83 6.71 11.43
C LEU A 549 25.33 7.90 10.60
N PHE A 550 24.62 7.67 9.48
CA PHE A 550 24.19 8.75 8.58
C PHE A 550 23.17 9.70 9.23
N PRO A 551 22.08 9.22 9.86
CA PRO A 551 21.12 10.11 10.52
C PRO A 551 21.71 10.90 11.70
N LEU A 552 22.86 10.47 12.22
CA LEU A 552 23.57 11.18 13.30
C LEU A 552 24.53 12.26 12.77
N LEU A 553 24.88 12.20 11.48
CA LEU A 553 25.76 13.16 10.79
C LEU A 553 24.98 14.33 10.18
N GLU A 554 23.77 14.05 9.74
CA GLU A 554 22.79 15.05 9.29
C GLU A 554 22.43 15.98 10.45
#